data_AF-A0A848UH68-F1
#
_entry.id   AF-A0A848UH68-F1
#
_cell.length_a   1.000
_cell.length_b   1.000
_cell.length_c   1.000
_cell.angle_alpha   90.00
_cell.angle_beta   90.00
_cell.angle_gamma   90.00
#
_symmetry.space_group_name_H-M   'P 1'
#
loop_
_entity.id
_entity.type
_entity.pdbx_description
1 polymer ?
#
loop_
_entity_poly.entity_id
_entity_poly.type
_entity_poly.pdbx_seq_one_letter_code
_entity_poly.pdbx_strand_id
1 'polypeptide(L)'
;MSSSLKRLLPHALILIGFVVISLVYFSPVLQGKKIFQSDIMHYIGMAQQHKSFAETNNTETYWTNSGFGGMPTYQLGAKYPNNFIKKLDLTLRFLPRPADYLLLYFLGFYILLLSLKVDYKLSALGALAFGFSTYLIIILGVGHNAKAHAIAYMPLVLSGIILTFRGKYVLGFLLTTVALGLELVANHYQMTYYLMLLVIILGLSYLIDAYRKKLLPHYFRSVGLLSVAAILAIGLNATNILATQEYVKESTRGQSELTIAPDGSPKTVSTGLDKDYITEYSYGFLETFNLFIPKFMGGGNTEDVGKDSETYKAYINLGASPIDALDAAKNAPMYWGDQPIVEAPAYVGAVIIFLFVLGLFLIKGRLKWWLVGGSVLSLLLSYGKNFGILTDFFIEYVPLYNKFRAVSSIQVVLELCVPILGIFALNRVFNDFIKTEIKLKALKYSVAITAGLCVVFLLFKSSLFEFEGLRDDQYIQAYGQVFMDAVIEDRKELLTTDTLRSLILVLLSSGTIFLFLKKKLSETLVVIVFAALILFDLVSVDRQYVNNDDFVSALQVDKPYQPTMADKEILKDQGHFRVLDMSTEGQRKP
;
A
#
# COMPACT_ATOMS: atom_id res chain seq x y z
N MET A 1 16.04 35.27 18.72
CA MET A 1 14.92 34.41 18.28
C MET A 1 14.21 33.86 19.51
N SER A 2 12.88 34.04 19.61
CA SER A 2 12.07 33.55 20.74
C SER A 2 12.20 32.04 20.93
N SER A 3 12.06 31.55 22.17
CA SER A 3 12.21 30.12 22.53
C SER A 3 11.26 29.18 21.77
N SER A 4 10.14 29.68 21.28
CA SER A 4 9.19 28.94 20.45
C SER A 4 9.72 28.70 19.03
N LEU A 5 10.36 29.71 18.43
CA LEU A 5 10.89 29.64 17.06
C LEU A 5 12.02 28.59 16.94
N LYS A 6 12.88 28.49 17.97
CA LYS A 6 13.94 27.47 18.03
C LYS A 6 13.39 26.03 18.11
N ARG A 7 12.18 25.85 18.66
CA ARG A 7 11.53 24.52 18.77
C ARG A 7 10.78 24.14 17.49
N LEU A 8 10.23 25.11 16.77
CA LEU A 8 9.48 24.86 15.54
C LEU A 8 10.37 24.72 14.31
N LEU A 9 11.56 25.34 14.30
CA LEU A 9 12.47 25.33 13.16
C LEU A 9 12.83 23.92 12.66
N PRO A 10 13.18 22.93 13.51
CA PRO A 10 13.51 21.58 13.02
C PRO A 10 12.33 20.90 12.32
N HIS A 11 11.10 21.12 12.81
CA HIS A 11 9.89 20.57 12.20
C HIS A 11 9.59 21.22 10.85
N ALA A 12 9.79 22.54 10.74
CA ALA A 12 9.64 23.26 9.48
C ALA A 12 10.67 22.79 8.43
N LEU A 13 11.93 22.60 8.83
CA LEU A 13 12.97 22.07 7.94
C LEU A 13 12.66 20.65 7.46
N ILE A 14 12.13 19.79 8.34
CA ILE A 14 11.71 18.44 7.95
C ILE A 14 10.54 18.49 6.96
N LEU A 15 9.56 19.37 7.18
CA LEU A 15 8.44 19.53 6.26
C LEU A 15 8.91 19.99 4.87
N ILE A 16 9.83 20.97 4.81
CA ILE A 16 10.46 21.40 3.56
C ILE A 16 11.22 20.22 2.92
N GLY A 17 11.96 19.46 3.73
CA GLY A 17 12.65 18.25 3.28
C GLY A 17 11.71 17.22 2.65
N PHE A 18 10.55 16.96 3.26
CA PHE A 18 9.54 16.07 2.69
C PHE A 18 9.00 16.58 1.35
N VAL A 19 8.69 17.87 1.25
CA VAL A 19 8.27 18.47 -0.03
C VAL A 19 9.35 18.26 -1.11
N VAL A 20 10.61 18.55 -0.78
CA VAL A 20 11.72 18.37 -1.73
C VAL A 20 11.89 16.91 -2.11
N ILE A 21 11.87 15.98 -1.15
CA ILE A 21 12.05 14.54 -1.42
C ILE A 21 10.92 14.00 -2.29
N SER A 22 9.65 14.37 -2.01
CA SER A 22 8.51 13.94 -2.83
C SER A 22 8.61 14.45 -4.26
N LEU A 23 9.02 15.71 -4.46
CA LEU A 23 9.23 16.30 -5.79
C LEU A 23 10.44 15.72 -6.50
N VAL A 24 11.54 15.41 -5.80
CA VAL A 24 12.73 14.80 -6.40
C VAL A 24 12.43 13.37 -6.86
N TYR A 25 11.70 12.59 -6.05
CA TYR A 25 11.29 11.25 -6.46
C TYR A 25 10.42 11.31 -7.73
N PHE A 26 9.39 12.15 -7.74
CA PHE A 26 8.53 12.35 -8.92
C PHE A 26 8.94 13.56 -9.76
N SER A 27 10.24 13.76 -10.00
CA SER A 27 10.76 14.95 -10.70
C SER A 27 10.12 15.30 -12.05
N PRO A 28 9.61 14.34 -12.87
CA PRO A 28 8.90 14.69 -14.10
C PRO A 28 7.69 15.61 -13.90
N VAL A 29 7.05 15.63 -12.71
CA VAL A 29 5.92 16.53 -12.45
C VAL A 29 6.31 18.01 -12.51
N LEU A 30 7.58 18.32 -12.23
CA LEU A 30 8.12 19.68 -12.35
C LEU A 30 8.27 20.12 -13.81
N GLN A 31 8.29 19.16 -14.74
CA GLN A 31 8.32 19.40 -16.18
C GLN A 31 6.90 19.51 -16.78
N GLY A 32 5.86 19.46 -15.95
CA GLY A 32 4.47 19.40 -16.41
C GLY A 32 4.06 18.05 -16.98
N LYS A 33 4.85 16.99 -16.77
CA LYS A 33 4.46 15.61 -17.10
C LYS A 33 3.53 15.03 -16.04
N LYS A 34 2.76 14.02 -16.42
CA LYS A 34 1.86 13.26 -15.53
C LYS A 34 2.11 11.77 -15.69
N ILE A 35 1.97 11.03 -14.60
CA ILE A 35 2.06 9.58 -14.64
C ILE A 35 0.88 9.01 -15.44
N PHE A 36 1.17 8.09 -16.36
CA PHE A 36 0.12 7.40 -17.11
C PHE A 36 -0.46 6.26 -16.26
N GLN A 37 -1.78 6.24 -16.10
CA GLN A 37 -2.49 5.28 -15.26
C GLN A 37 -3.72 4.79 -16.00
N SER A 38 -3.77 3.49 -16.32
CA SER A 38 -4.90 2.87 -17.04
C SER A 38 -6.22 3.10 -16.30
N ASP A 39 -6.24 2.93 -14.98
CA ASP A 39 -7.42 3.20 -14.13
C ASP A 39 -7.95 4.62 -14.29
N ILE A 40 -7.05 5.61 -14.36
CA ILE A 40 -7.43 7.02 -14.52
C ILE A 40 -7.89 7.31 -15.94
N MET A 41 -7.27 6.70 -16.95
CA MET A 41 -7.74 6.79 -18.33
C MET A 41 -9.17 6.27 -18.47
N HIS A 42 -9.47 5.07 -17.97
CA HIS A 42 -10.83 4.50 -18.00
C HIS A 42 -11.83 5.36 -17.21
N TYR A 43 -11.41 5.87 -16.04
CA TYR A 43 -12.24 6.78 -15.25
C TYR A 43 -12.56 8.08 -16.00
N ILE A 44 -11.60 8.67 -16.75
CA ILE A 44 -11.84 9.87 -17.55
C ILE A 44 -12.94 9.60 -18.58
N GLY A 45 -12.90 8.47 -19.29
CA GLY A 45 -13.93 8.08 -20.25
C GLY A 45 -15.31 7.93 -19.59
N MET A 46 -15.39 7.16 -18.50
CA MET A 46 -16.64 6.94 -17.75
C MET A 46 -17.23 8.22 -17.17
N ALA A 47 -16.39 9.17 -16.78
CA ALA A 47 -16.80 10.40 -16.13
C ALA A 47 -17.14 11.55 -17.09
N GLN A 48 -16.81 11.41 -18.39
CA GLN A 48 -16.85 12.51 -19.34
C GLN A 48 -18.24 13.16 -19.46
N GLN A 49 -19.31 12.34 -19.53
CA GLN A 49 -20.66 12.86 -19.70
C GLN A 49 -21.10 13.75 -18.54
N HIS A 50 -20.96 13.27 -17.29
CA HIS A 50 -21.41 14.04 -16.13
C HIS A 50 -20.53 15.26 -15.85
N LYS A 51 -19.22 15.19 -16.16
CA LYS A 51 -18.33 16.36 -16.12
C LYS A 51 -18.77 17.43 -17.12
N SER A 52 -19.01 17.05 -18.37
CA SER A 52 -19.47 17.97 -19.42
C SER A 52 -20.84 18.58 -19.08
N PHE A 53 -21.74 17.77 -18.52
CA PHE A 53 -23.03 18.24 -18.03
C PHE A 53 -22.87 19.30 -16.92
N ALA A 54 -22.00 19.04 -15.93
CA ALA A 54 -21.76 19.95 -14.83
C ALA A 54 -21.10 21.27 -15.25
N GLU A 55 -20.16 21.21 -16.20
CA GLU A 55 -19.52 22.40 -16.76
C GLU A 55 -20.52 23.28 -17.54
N THR A 56 -21.45 22.68 -18.26
CA THR A 56 -22.42 23.40 -19.10
C THR A 56 -23.62 23.92 -18.30
N ASN A 57 -24.13 23.14 -17.35
CA ASN A 57 -25.37 23.44 -16.63
C ASN A 57 -25.14 24.01 -15.22
N ASN A 58 -23.87 24.09 -14.78
CA ASN A 58 -23.48 24.51 -13.43
C ASN A 58 -24.20 23.73 -12.30
N THR A 59 -24.59 22.48 -12.60
CA THR A 59 -25.30 21.57 -11.69
C THR A 59 -24.81 20.13 -11.91
N GLU A 60 -24.75 19.34 -10.85
CA GLU A 60 -24.30 17.95 -10.92
C GLU A 60 -25.44 17.05 -11.42
N THR A 61 -25.11 16.02 -12.22
CA THR A 61 -26.05 14.94 -12.54
C THR A 61 -25.75 13.72 -11.68
N TYR A 62 -26.80 13.06 -11.20
CA TYR A 62 -26.71 11.85 -10.38
C TYR A 62 -26.83 10.56 -11.19
N TRP A 63 -26.91 10.66 -12.51
CA TRP A 63 -26.95 9.53 -13.45
C TRP A 63 -26.03 9.77 -14.65
N THR A 64 -25.35 8.71 -15.11
CA THR A 64 -24.55 8.71 -16.34
C THR A 64 -24.94 7.53 -17.23
N ASN A 65 -25.00 7.76 -18.53
CA ASN A 65 -25.20 6.77 -19.58
C ASN A 65 -23.88 6.27 -20.18
N SER A 66 -22.74 6.86 -19.83
CA SER A 66 -21.42 6.43 -20.33
C SER A 66 -21.04 5.02 -19.87
N GLY A 67 -21.60 4.55 -18.76
CA GLY A 67 -21.46 3.15 -18.34
C GLY A 67 -22.41 2.23 -19.10
N PHE A 68 -21.99 0.99 -19.34
CA PHE A 68 -22.89 -0.03 -19.90
C PHE A 68 -24.08 -0.26 -18.96
N GLY A 69 -25.29 0.04 -19.42
CA GLY A 69 -26.52 -0.01 -18.61
C GLY A 69 -26.93 1.35 -18.05
N GLY A 70 -26.02 2.33 -18.03
CA GLY A 70 -26.12 3.51 -17.20
C GLY A 70 -25.91 3.19 -15.72
N MET A 71 -25.47 4.17 -14.93
CA MET A 71 -25.31 4.00 -13.48
C MET A 71 -25.37 5.34 -12.73
N PRO A 72 -25.64 5.31 -11.41
CA PRO A 72 -25.51 6.49 -10.57
C PRO A 72 -24.08 7.04 -10.56
N THR A 73 -23.94 8.37 -10.52
CA THR A 73 -22.62 9.03 -10.50
C THR A 73 -22.01 9.14 -9.10
N TYR A 74 -22.66 8.59 -8.08
CA TYR A 74 -22.25 8.67 -6.67
C TYR A 74 -20.78 8.24 -6.45
N GLN A 75 -20.35 7.18 -7.14
CA GLN A 75 -18.97 6.67 -7.11
C GLN A 75 -18.10 7.15 -8.29
N LEU A 76 -18.65 7.98 -9.18
CA LEU A 76 -17.96 8.47 -10.38
C LEU A 76 -17.50 9.94 -10.27
N GLY A 77 -17.60 10.54 -9.08
CA GLY A 77 -17.07 11.88 -8.82
C GLY A 77 -18.12 12.99 -8.75
N ALA A 78 -19.39 12.64 -8.60
CA ALA A 78 -20.44 13.60 -8.28
C ALA A 78 -20.04 14.46 -7.07
N LYS A 79 -20.19 15.77 -7.20
CA LYS A 79 -19.90 16.70 -6.11
C LYS A 79 -21.15 16.99 -5.29
N TYR A 80 -20.97 17.12 -3.99
CA TYR A 80 -22.04 17.49 -3.07
C TYR A 80 -21.76 18.87 -2.49
N PRO A 81 -22.80 19.71 -2.30
CA PRO A 81 -22.64 21.01 -1.68
C PRO A 81 -22.13 20.87 -0.25
N ASN A 82 -21.44 21.90 0.26
CA ASN A 82 -20.95 21.97 1.65
C ASN A 82 -20.03 20.83 2.10
N ASN A 83 -19.36 20.13 1.17
CA ASN A 83 -18.35 19.13 1.51
C ASN A 83 -17.02 19.80 1.94
N PHE A 84 -17.00 20.39 3.14
CA PHE A 84 -15.85 21.15 3.68
C PHE A 84 -14.64 20.25 3.94
N ILE A 85 -14.86 19.01 4.34
CA ILE A 85 -13.79 18.06 4.58
C ILE A 85 -13.05 17.72 3.28
N LYS A 86 -13.74 17.66 2.14
CA LYS A 86 -13.10 17.54 0.83
C LYS A 86 -12.28 18.76 0.43
N LYS A 87 -12.73 19.97 0.79
CA LYS A 87 -11.95 21.20 0.56
C LYS A 87 -10.67 21.21 1.39
N LEU A 88 -10.73 20.75 2.65
CA LEU A 88 -9.56 20.59 3.50
C LEU A 88 -8.58 19.58 2.90
N ASP A 89 -9.07 18.41 2.45
CA ASP A 89 -8.27 17.40 1.75
C ASP A 89 -7.51 17.99 0.55
N LEU A 90 -8.20 18.72 -0.33
CA LEU A 90 -7.58 19.35 -1.49
C LEU A 90 -6.54 20.42 -1.11
N THR A 91 -6.72 21.10 0.03
CA THR A 91 -5.76 22.10 0.53
C THR A 91 -4.47 21.44 1.03
N LEU A 92 -4.58 20.27 1.67
CA LEU A 92 -3.41 19.51 2.13
C LEU A 92 -2.61 18.91 0.97
N ARG A 93 -3.27 18.62 -0.15
CA ARG A 93 -2.68 18.03 -1.36
C ARG A 93 -2.32 19.08 -2.40
N PHE A 94 -1.47 20.02 -2.01
CA PHE A 94 -1.06 21.16 -2.85
C PHE A 94 0.03 20.82 -3.88
N LEU A 95 0.72 19.68 -3.75
CA LEU A 95 1.72 19.24 -4.73
C LEU A 95 1.05 18.58 -5.96
N PRO A 96 1.73 18.53 -7.12
CA PRO A 96 1.26 17.73 -8.25
C PRO A 96 1.19 16.24 -7.90
N ARG A 97 0.19 15.54 -8.43
CA ARG A 97 0.11 14.07 -8.30
C ARG A 97 1.24 13.38 -9.08
N PRO A 98 1.84 12.29 -8.56
CA PRO A 98 1.53 11.62 -7.29
C PRO A 98 2.34 12.12 -6.07
N ALA A 99 3.09 13.23 -6.19
CA ALA A 99 3.93 13.74 -5.11
C ALA A 99 3.13 14.24 -3.89
N ASP A 100 1.87 14.64 -4.07
CA ASP A 100 0.96 14.98 -2.97
C ASP A 100 0.70 13.81 -2.03
N TYR A 101 0.45 12.60 -2.56
CA TYR A 101 0.23 11.41 -1.74
C TYR A 101 1.48 11.00 -0.96
N LEU A 102 2.65 11.04 -1.60
CA LEU A 102 3.92 10.74 -0.92
C LEU A 102 4.21 11.75 0.21
N LEU A 103 3.91 13.05 -0.01
CA LEU A 103 4.00 14.05 1.04
C LEU A 103 3.07 13.74 2.22
N LEU A 104 1.84 13.29 1.95
CA LEU A 104 0.90 12.90 3.00
C LEU A 104 1.37 11.66 3.77
N TYR A 105 1.96 10.66 3.10
CA TYR A 105 2.59 9.52 3.78
C TYR A 105 3.66 9.98 4.77
N PHE A 106 4.57 10.85 4.33
CA PHE A 106 5.61 11.38 5.19
C PHE A 106 5.05 12.18 6.36
N LEU A 107 4.12 13.12 6.09
CA LEU A 107 3.56 13.99 7.11
C LEU A 107 2.74 13.22 8.14
N GLY A 108 1.86 12.33 7.70
CA GLY A 108 1.02 11.53 8.58
C GLY A 108 1.87 10.65 9.52
N PHE A 109 2.83 9.92 8.96
CA PHE A 109 3.68 9.03 9.74
C PHE A 109 4.63 9.78 10.69
N TYR A 110 5.13 10.93 10.26
CA TYR A 110 5.91 11.83 11.10
C TYR A 110 5.12 12.29 12.34
N ILE A 111 3.88 12.76 12.14
CA ILE A 111 3.00 13.18 13.24
C ILE A 111 2.68 12.01 14.18
N LEU A 112 2.53 10.79 13.65
CA LEU A 112 2.33 9.58 14.44
C LEU A 112 3.49 9.28 15.38
N LEU A 113 4.72 9.31 14.88
CA LEU A 113 5.91 9.06 15.70
C LEU A 113 6.11 10.16 16.76
N LEU A 114 5.86 11.42 16.42
CA LEU A 114 5.86 12.51 17.42
C LEU A 114 4.76 12.31 18.49
N SER A 115 3.59 11.85 18.08
CA SER A 115 2.47 11.50 18.98
C SER A 115 2.78 10.32 19.88
N LEU A 116 3.76 9.49 19.51
CA LEU A 116 4.33 8.44 20.34
C LEU A 116 5.55 8.89 21.19
N LYS A 117 5.91 10.18 21.16
CA LYS A 117 7.10 10.78 21.81
C LYS A 117 8.44 10.29 21.26
N VAL A 118 8.51 9.96 19.98
CA VAL A 118 9.80 9.73 19.29
C VAL A 118 10.43 11.09 18.97
N ASP A 119 11.76 11.18 19.03
CA ASP A 119 12.48 12.40 18.62
C ASP A 119 12.21 12.75 17.15
N TYR A 120 12.29 14.03 16.80
CA TYR A 120 11.98 14.52 15.46
C TYR A 120 12.89 13.92 14.37
N LYS A 121 14.16 13.60 14.68
CA LYS A 121 15.09 13.01 13.71
C LYS A 121 14.70 11.58 13.36
N LEU A 122 14.41 10.77 14.39
CA LEU A 122 13.91 9.40 14.21
C LEU A 122 12.50 9.39 13.62
N SER A 123 11.68 10.39 13.94
CA SER A 123 10.36 10.54 13.32
C SER A 123 10.46 10.79 11.82
N ALA A 124 11.43 11.61 11.38
CA ALA A 124 11.69 11.83 9.96
C ALA A 124 12.20 10.55 9.28
N LEU A 125 13.11 9.82 9.94
CA LEU A 125 13.59 8.53 9.44
C LEU A 125 12.45 7.52 9.23
N GLY A 126 11.54 7.43 10.20
CA GLY A 126 10.38 6.56 10.10
C GLY A 126 9.39 6.98 9.00
N ALA A 127 9.22 8.28 8.80
CA ALA A 127 8.41 8.78 7.71
C ALA A 127 8.96 8.33 6.34
N LEU A 128 10.29 8.42 6.14
CA LEU A 128 10.93 7.91 4.92
C LEU A 128 10.73 6.41 4.75
N ALA A 129 10.89 5.63 5.83
CA ALA A 129 10.68 4.19 5.81
C ALA A 129 9.26 3.78 5.43
N PHE A 130 8.25 4.47 5.97
CA PHE A 130 6.86 4.21 5.63
C PHE A 130 6.54 4.68 4.21
N GLY A 131 6.84 5.93 3.87
CA GLY A 131 6.43 6.50 2.57
C GLY A 131 7.11 5.84 1.36
N PHE A 132 8.30 5.27 1.53
CA PHE A 132 8.98 4.48 0.51
C PHE A 132 8.80 2.96 0.68
N SER A 133 7.88 2.48 1.54
CA SER A 133 7.53 1.05 1.47
C SER A 133 7.02 0.75 0.05
N THR A 134 7.56 -0.26 -0.60
CA THR A 134 7.48 -0.39 -2.07
C THR A 134 6.04 -0.48 -2.54
N TYR A 135 5.20 -1.25 -1.84
CA TYR A 135 3.77 -1.35 -2.14
C TYR A 135 3.05 0.01 -2.12
N LEU A 136 3.42 0.93 -1.22
CA LEU A 136 2.83 2.27 -1.18
C LEU A 136 3.22 3.12 -2.40
N ILE A 137 4.43 2.93 -2.94
CA ILE A 137 4.86 3.59 -4.17
C ILE A 137 4.20 2.94 -5.40
N ILE A 138 4.13 1.62 -5.45
CA ILE A 138 3.50 0.87 -6.57
C ILE A 138 2.03 1.28 -6.74
N ILE A 139 1.27 1.39 -5.65
CA ILE A 139 -0.14 1.84 -5.71
C ILE A 139 -0.25 3.24 -6.35
N LEU A 140 0.73 4.12 -6.11
CA LEU A 140 0.81 5.43 -6.77
C LEU A 140 1.18 5.32 -8.24
N GLY A 141 1.92 4.28 -8.64
CA GLY A 141 2.24 3.97 -10.03
C GLY A 141 0.98 3.58 -10.81
N VAL A 142 0.30 2.53 -10.35
CA VAL A 142 -0.80 1.87 -11.09
C VAL A 142 -2.14 2.60 -11.07
N GLY A 143 -2.30 3.62 -10.22
CA GLY A 143 -3.48 4.50 -10.25
C GLY A 143 -4.60 4.14 -9.29
N HIS A 144 -4.34 3.27 -8.31
CA HIS A 144 -5.22 2.96 -7.19
C HIS A 144 -5.27 4.11 -6.16
N ASN A 145 -5.54 5.32 -6.66
CA ASN A 145 -5.37 6.59 -5.96
C ASN A 145 -6.26 6.71 -4.70
N ALA A 146 -7.50 6.23 -4.74
CA ALA A 146 -8.39 6.24 -3.56
C ALA A 146 -7.82 5.37 -2.42
N LYS A 147 -7.18 4.26 -2.75
CA LYS A 147 -6.53 3.35 -1.79
C LYS A 147 -5.30 4.00 -1.17
N ALA A 148 -4.39 4.53 -2.00
CA ALA A 148 -3.24 5.30 -1.53
C ALA A 148 -3.66 6.46 -0.61
N HIS A 149 -4.72 7.16 -1.00
CA HIS A 149 -5.24 8.30 -0.27
C HIS A 149 -5.74 7.92 1.13
N ALA A 150 -6.49 6.83 1.25
CA ALA A 150 -6.96 6.34 2.55
C ALA A 150 -5.78 5.90 3.44
N ILE A 151 -4.82 5.17 2.88
CA ILE A 151 -3.60 4.74 3.59
C ILE A 151 -2.83 5.95 4.13
N ALA A 152 -2.77 7.05 3.38
CA ALA A 152 -2.03 8.24 3.78
C ALA A 152 -2.57 8.91 5.05
N TYR A 153 -3.86 8.75 5.33
CA TYR A 153 -4.48 9.31 6.54
C TYR A 153 -4.49 8.35 7.73
N MET A 154 -4.25 7.05 7.54
CA MET A 154 -4.19 6.06 8.64
C MET A 154 -3.26 6.50 9.79
N PRO A 155 -2.02 6.96 9.56
CA PRO A 155 -1.15 7.36 10.66
C PRO A 155 -1.69 8.56 11.45
N LEU A 156 -2.40 9.48 10.78
CA LEU A 156 -2.96 10.67 11.41
C LEU A 156 -4.16 10.32 12.30
N VAL A 157 -4.99 9.37 11.89
CA VAL A 157 -6.07 8.82 12.73
C VAL A 157 -5.50 8.19 14.00
N LEU A 158 -4.48 7.32 13.86
CA LEU A 158 -3.80 6.71 15.00
C LEU A 158 -3.17 7.77 15.92
N SER A 159 -2.63 8.87 15.37
CA SER A 159 -2.08 9.97 16.13
C SER A 159 -3.11 10.58 17.08
N GLY A 160 -4.32 10.88 16.59
CA GLY A 160 -5.42 11.41 17.40
C GLY A 160 -5.84 10.46 18.52
N ILE A 161 -5.97 9.17 18.20
CA ILE A 161 -6.32 8.11 19.14
C ILE A 161 -5.26 8.02 20.26
N ILE A 162 -3.98 7.96 19.88
CA ILE A 162 -2.85 7.87 20.83
C ILE A 162 -2.78 9.13 21.71
N LEU A 163 -2.98 10.32 21.15
CA LEU A 163 -2.98 11.56 21.93
C LEU A 163 -4.11 11.58 22.98
N THR A 164 -5.28 11.04 22.63
CA THR A 164 -6.41 10.91 23.55
C THR A 164 -6.06 9.99 24.71
N PHE A 165 -5.54 8.79 24.44
CA PHE A 165 -5.09 7.87 25.49
C PHE A 165 -3.89 8.40 26.30
N ARG A 166 -3.14 9.37 25.77
CA ARG A 166 -2.10 10.09 26.50
C ARG A 166 -2.63 11.21 27.40
N GLY A 167 -3.95 11.41 27.47
CA GLY A 167 -4.60 12.44 28.29
C GLY A 167 -4.70 13.80 27.62
N LYS A 168 -4.27 13.95 26.36
CA LYS A 168 -4.48 15.18 25.57
C LYS A 168 -5.87 15.17 24.95
N TYR A 169 -6.92 15.12 25.76
CA TYR A 169 -8.29 14.86 25.32
C TYR A 169 -8.76 15.79 24.20
N VAL A 170 -8.62 17.11 24.35
CA VAL A 170 -9.10 18.07 23.34
C VAL A 170 -8.35 17.91 22.02
N LEU A 171 -7.01 17.89 22.07
CA LEU A 171 -6.20 17.75 20.86
C LEU A 171 -6.42 16.40 20.18
N GLY A 172 -6.49 15.32 20.97
CA GLY A 172 -6.73 13.98 20.47
C GLY A 172 -8.12 13.81 19.87
N PHE A 173 -9.14 14.42 20.47
CA PHE A 173 -10.50 14.48 19.93
C PHE A 173 -10.54 15.21 18.59
N LEU A 174 -10.06 16.46 18.54
CA LEU A 174 -10.06 17.28 17.33
C LEU A 174 -9.26 16.62 16.20
N LEU A 175 -8.08 16.09 16.52
CA LEU A 175 -7.25 15.41 15.52
C LEU A 175 -7.93 14.14 15.02
N THR A 176 -8.53 13.32 15.90
CA THR A 176 -9.25 12.11 15.48
C THR A 176 -10.44 12.47 14.58
N THR A 177 -11.25 13.46 14.94
CA THR A 177 -12.42 13.87 14.15
C THR A 177 -12.00 14.32 12.75
N VAL A 178 -10.99 15.19 12.64
CA VAL A 178 -10.53 15.69 11.34
C VAL A 178 -9.82 14.61 10.55
N ALA A 179 -8.92 13.84 11.16
CA ALA A 179 -8.15 12.81 10.47
C ALA A 179 -9.04 11.67 9.96
N LEU A 180 -10.00 11.22 10.78
CA LEU A 180 -10.97 10.20 10.35
C LEU A 180 -11.93 10.76 9.31
N GLY A 181 -12.30 12.04 9.42
CA GLY A 181 -13.07 12.72 8.37
C GLY A 181 -12.33 12.74 7.03
N LEU A 182 -11.03 13.02 7.03
CA LEU A 182 -10.16 13.00 5.84
C LEU A 182 -9.97 11.58 5.28
N GLU A 183 -9.82 10.59 6.15
CA GLU A 183 -9.70 9.18 5.76
C GLU A 183 -10.98 8.68 5.08
N LEU A 184 -12.16 8.98 5.65
CA LEU A 184 -13.45 8.64 5.05
C LEU A 184 -13.69 9.38 3.71
N VAL A 185 -13.21 10.62 3.57
CA VAL A 185 -13.27 11.38 2.30
C VAL A 185 -12.51 10.71 1.17
N ALA A 186 -11.46 9.93 1.47
CA ALA A 186 -10.71 9.18 0.47
C ALA A 186 -11.57 8.10 -0.22
N ASN A 187 -12.73 7.76 0.36
CA ASN A 187 -13.77 6.93 -0.23
C ASN A 187 -13.31 5.50 -0.57
N HIS A 188 -12.43 4.93 0.27
CA HIS A 188 -11.97 3.54 0.14
C HIS A 188 -12.25 2.74 1.43
N TYR A 189 -13.52 2.41 1.65
CA TYR A 189 -14.02 1.80 2.90
C TYR A 189 -13.32 0.52 3.34
N GLN A 190 -12.73 -0.25 2.42
CA GLN A 190 -11.93 -1.44 2.76
C GLN A 190 -10.66 -1.09 3.55
N MET A 191 -9.98 0.02 3.20
CA MET A 191 -8.79 0.48 3.93
C MET A 191 -9.19 1.02 5.31
N THR A 192 -10.30 1.77 5.39
CA THR A 192 -10.92 2.20 6.65
C THR A 192 -11.24 1.03 7.56
N TYR A 193 -11.79 -0.04 6.99
CA TYR A 193 -12.12 -1.27 7.70
C TYR A 193 -10.85 -1.95 8.26
N TYR A 194 -9.77 -2.04 7.47
CA TYR A 194 -8.50 -2.56 7.96
C TYR A 194 -7.85 -1.70 9.06
N LEU A 195 -7.94 -0.37 8.94
CA LEU A 195 -7.53 0.53 10.01
C LEU A 195 -8.35 0.29 11.28
N MET A 196 -9.66 0.07 11.18
CA MET A 196 -10.52 -0.25 12.31
C MET A 196 -10.06 -1.54 13.02
N LEU A 197 -9.70 -2.60 12.29
CA LEU A 197 -9.16 -3.83 12.89
C LEU A 197 -7.89 -3.54 13.71
N LEU A 198 -6.99 -2.71 13.19
CA LEU A 198 -5.80 -2.26 13.93
C LEU A 198 -6.16 -1.43 15.17
N VAL A 199 -7.13 -0.52 15.06
CA VAL A 199 -7.63 0.29 16.18
C VAL A 199 -8.25 -0.59 17.27
N ILE A 200 -8.95 -1.66 16.92
CA ILE A 200 -9.48 -2.64 17.88
C ILE A 200 -8.32 -3.32 18.63
N ILE A 201 -7.30 -3.80 17.93
CA ILE A 201 -6.11 -4.39 18.55
C ILE A 201 -5.40 -3.39 19.48
N LEU A 202 -5.28 -2.13 19.05
CA LEU A 202 -4.74 -1.04 19.87
C LEU A 202 -5.59 -0.84 21.13
N GLY A 203 -6.91 -0.74 20.99
CA GLY A 203 -7.86 -0.61 22.08
C GLY A 203 -7.73 -1.75 23.10
N LEU A 204 -7.72 -3.00 22.64
CA LEU A 204 -7.53 -4.19 23.49
C LEU A 204 -6.19 -4.15 24.24
N SER A 205 -5.10 -3.79 23.56
CA SER A 205 -3.78 -3.65 24.19
C SER A 205 -3.76 -2.56 25.27
N TYR A 206 -4.45 -1.44 25.02
CA TYR A 206 -4.61 -0.36 26.00
C TYR A 206 -5.54 -0.74 27.14
N LEU A 207 -6.59 -1.53 26.90
CA LEU A 207 -7.51 -2.04 27.92
C LEU A 207 -6.76 -2.96 28.88
N ILE A 208 -5.99 -3.92 28.36
CA ILE A 208 -5.19 -4.85 29.17
C ILE A 208 -4.19 -4.07 30.03
N ASP A 209 -3.51 -3.06 29.45
CA ASP A 209 -2.57 -2.22 30.20
C ASP A 209 -3.28 -1.36 31.26
N ALA A 210 -4.44 -0.78 30.93
CA ALA A 210 -5.23 0.02 31.86
C ALA A 210 -5.79 -0.82 33.02
N TYR A 211 -6.25 -2.04 32.75
CA TYR A 211 -6.68 -2.99 33.78
C TYR A 211 -5.52 -3.30 34.75
N ARG A 212 -4.35 -3.68 34.22
CA ARG A 212 -3.16 -3.99 35.03
C ARG A 212 -2.69 -2.80 35.87
N LYS A 213 -2.83 -1.58 35.35
CA LYS A 213 -2.41 -0.34 36.02
C LYS A 213 -3.52 0.35 36.83
N LYS A 214 -4.71 -0.25 36.94
CA LYS A 214 -5.89 0.34 37.62
C LYS A 214 -6.32 1.70 37.06
N LEU A 215 -6.23 1.88 35.74
CA LEU A 215 -6.56 3.12 35.00
C LEU A 215 -7.81 2.96 34.09
N LEU A 216 -8.73 2.05 34.44
CA LEU A 216 -9.96 1.83 33.65
C LEU A 216 -10.82 3.08 33.46
N PRO A 217 -11.01 3.98 34.45
CA PRO A 217 -11.80 5.20 34.23
C PRO A 217 -11.22 6.09 33.12
N HIS A 218 -9.89 6.21 33.05
CA HIS A 218 -9.21 6.94 31.98
C HIS A 218 -9.41 6.26 30.63
N TYR A 219 -9.33 4.92 30.58
CA TYR A 219 -9.57 4.16 29.36
C TYR A 219 -10.98 4.40 28.80
N PHE A 220 -12.03 4.19 29.60
CA PHE A 220 -13.40 4.36 29.12
C PHE A 220 -13.77 5.81 28.81
N ARG A 221 -13.22 6.79 29.54
CA ARG A 221 -13.36 8.21 29.18
C ARG A 221 -12.73 8.50 27.81
N SER A 222 -11.55 7.94 27.55
CA SER A 222 -10.86 8.10 26.26
C SER A 222 -11.67 7.45 25.13
N VAL A 223 -12.17 6.22 25.34
CA VAL A 223 -13.02 5.52 24.38
C VAL A 223 -14.30 6.32 24.09
N GLY A 224 -15.00 6.80 25.12
CA GLY A 224 -16.21 7.60 24.93
C GLY A 224 -15.96 8.86 24.09
N LEU A 225 -14.84 9.56 24.33
CA LEU A 225 -14.46 10.73 23.55
C LEU A 225 -14.13 10.38 22.09
N LEU A 226 -13.43 9.28 21.85
CA LEU A 226 -13.13 8.79 20.51
C LEU A 226 -14.39 8.34 19.76
N SER A 227 -15.37 7.74 20.44
CA SER A 227 -16.66 7.39 19.85
C SER A 227 -17.42 8.62 19.37
N VAL A 228 -17.43 9.70 20.16
CA VAL A 228 -18.02 10.99 19.73
C VAL A 228 -17.25 11.55 18.54
N ALA A 229 -15.91 11.47 18.55
CA ALA A 229 -15.09 11.93 17.43
C ALA A 229 -15.42 11.16 16.13
N ALA A 230 -15.64 9.84 16.23
CA ALA A 230 -16.01 8.99 15.10
C ALA A 230 -17.40 9.31 14.54
N ILE A 231 -18.40 9.54 15.41
CA ILE A 231 -19.75 9.96 15.00
C ILE A 231 -19.67 11.28 14.21
N LEU A 232 -18.89 12.26 14.69
CA LEU A 232 -18.70 13.52 13.98
C LEU A 232 -17.99 13.33 12.63
N ALA A 233 -16.95 12.49 12.58
CA ALA A 233 -16.23 12.20 11.34
C ALA A 233 -17.12 11.54 10.26
N ILE A 234 -18.01 10.63 10.68
CA ILE A 234 -19.05 10.05 9.81
C ILE A 234 -20.02 11.15 9.37
N GLY A 235 -20.46 12.01 10.28
CA GLY A 235 -21.33 13.15 9.97
C GLY A 235 -20.75 14.11 8.92
N LEU A 236 -19.43 14.39 8.97
CA LEU A 236 -18.73 15.18 7.96
C LEU A 236 -18.75 14.56 6.55
N ASN A 237 -19.01 13.25 6.46
CA ASN A 237 -19.04 12.46 5.23
C ASN A 237 -20.43 11.90 4.91
N ALA A 238 -21.47 12.32 5.63
CA ALA A 238 -22.79 11.69 5.60
C ALA A 238 -23.37 11.62 4.19
N THR A 239 -23.24 12.68 3.39
CA THR A 239 -23.82 12.71 2.02
C THR A 239 -23.26 11.61 1.14
N ASN A 240 -21.94 11.39 1.15
CA ASN A 240 -21.32 10.33 0.35
C ASN A 240 -21.66 8.94 0.92
N ILE A 241 -21.60 8.78 2.24
CA ILE A 241 -21.90 7.50 2.90
C ILE A 241 -23.35 7.07 2.64
N LEU A 242 -24.31 7.99 2.77
CA LEU A 242 -25.74 7.70 2.53
C LEU A 242 -26.02 7.37 1.07
N ALA A 243 -25.46 8.14 0.12
CA ALA A 243 -25.59 7.83 -1.31
C ALA A 243 -24.96 6.48 -1.67
N THR A 244 -23.82 6.15 -1.05
CA THR A 244 -23.19 4.83 -1.19
C THR A 244 -24.10 3.74 -0.62
N GLN A 245 -24.68 3.95 0.56
CA GLN A 245 -25.56 2.99 1.22
C GLN A 245 -26.83 2.69 0.40
N GLU A 246 -27.38 3.71 -0.25
CA GLU A 246 -28.48 3.57 -1.20
C GLU A 246 -28.06 2.67 -2.38
N TYR A 247 -26.94 3.00 -3.03
CA TYR A 247 -26.45 2.27 -4.21
C TYR A 247 -25.96 0.85 -3.92
N VAL A 248 -25.41 0.57 -2.73
CA VAL A 248 -24.87 -0.75 -2.40
C VAL A 248 -25.93 -1.85 -2.52
N LYS A 249 -27.20 -1.55 -2.25
CA LYS A 249 -28.31 -2.51 -2.38
C LYS A 249 -28.52 -2.98 -3.83
N GLU A 250 -28.31 -2.08 -4.78
CA GLU A 250 -28.46 -2.29 -6.22
C GLU A 250 -27.15 -2.76 -6.89
N SER A 251 -26.15 -3.13 -6.11
CA SER A 251 -24.82 -3.51 -6.59
C SER A 251 -24.52 -4.99 -6.34
N THR A 252 -23.42 -5.49 -6.91
CA THR A 252 -22.91 -6.85 -6.62
C THR A 252 -22.55 -7.09 -5.15
N ARG A 253 -22.50 -6.04 -4.32
CA ARG A 253 -22.26 -6.13 -2.87
C ARG A 253 -23.55 -6.23 -2.06
N GLY A 254 -24.71 -6.08 -2.70
CA GLY A 254 -26.04 -6.33 -2.15
C GLY A 254 -26.39 -7.82 -2.14
N GLN A 255 -27.66 -8.12 -1.88
CA GLN A 255 -28.19 -9.48 -2.05
C GLN A 255 -28.46 -9.72 -3.53
N SER A 256 -27.94 -10.82 -4.08
CA SER A 256 -28.19 -11.17 -5.49
C SER A 256 -29.66 -11.56 -5.71
N GLU A 257 -30.34 -10.91 -6.65
CA GLU A 257 -31.67 -11.32 -7.12
C GLU A 257 -31.61 -12.53 -8.07
N LEU A 258 -30.43 -12.82 -8.63
CA LEU A 258 -30.23 -13.96 -9.52
C LEU A 258 -30.33 -15.28 -8.75
N THR A 259 -31.32 -16.09 -9.12
CA THR A 259 -31.55 -17.44 -8.58
C THR A 259 -31.14 -18.56 -9.55
N ILE A 260 -30.67 -18.19 -10.75
CA ILE A 260 -30.30 -19.11 -11.84
C ILE A 260 -28.90 -18.75 -12.33
N ALA A 261 -28.04 -19.76 -12.49
CA ALA A 261 -26.70 -19.63 -13.06
C ALA A 261 -26.75 -19.63 -14.62
N PRO A 262 -25.67 -19.22 -15.31
CA PRO A 262 -25.64 -19.17 -16.78
C PRO A 262 -25.94 -20.51 -17.49
N ASP A 263 -25.70 -21.63 -16.80
CA ASP A 263 -25.99 -22.99 -17.28
C ASP A 263 -27.41 -23.47 -16.96
N GLY A 264 -28.24 -22.62 -16.34
CA GLY A 264 -29.61 -22.94 -15.94
C GLY A 264 -29.75 -23.61 -14.57
N SER A 265 -28.66 -23.87 -13.85
CA SER A 265 -28.71 -24.48 -12.51
C SER A 265 -29.15 -23.48 -11.42
N PRO A 266 -29.73 -23.94 -10.30
CA PRO A 266 -30.08 -23.05 -9.18
C PRO A 266 -28.83 -22.40 -8.58
N LYS A 267 -28.83 -21.07 -8.47
CA LYS A 267 -27.77 -20.30 -7.81
C LYS A 267 -28.14 -20.08 -6.35
N THR A 268 -27.20 -20.31 -5.44
CA THR A 268 -27.37 -19.96 -4.02
C THR A 268 -27.40 -18.45 -3.86
N VAL A 269 -28.43 -17.95 -3.17
CA VAL A 269 -28.58 -16.51 -2.90
C VAL A 269 -27.55 -16.09 -1.86
N SER A 270 -26.50 -15.41 -2.30
CA SER A 270 -25.50 -14.81 -1.42
C SER A 270 -25.94 -13.42 -0.95
N THR A 271 -25.61 -13.08 0.29
CA THR A 271 -25.82 -11.74 0.87
C THR A 271 -24.62 -10.82 0.68
N GLY A 272 -23.60 -11.22 -0.10
CA GLY A 272 -22.39 -10.45 -0.37
C GLY A 272 -21.61 -11.03 -1.55
N LEU A 273 -20.31 -10.71 -1.60
CA LEU A 273 -19.43 -11.21 -2.66
C LEU A 273 -19.19 -12.71 -2.53
N ASP A 274 -18.98 -13.39 -3.66
CA ASP A 274 -18.63 -14.80 -3.69
C ASP A 274 -17.24 -15.03 -3.06
N LYS A 275 -17.08 -16.15 -2.35
CA LYS A 275 -15.84 -16.49 -1.62
C LYS A 275 -14.61 -16.46 -2.52
N ASP A 276 -14.70 -17.02 -3.72
CA ASP A 276 -13.60 -17.08 -4.68
C ASP A 276 -13.17 -15.69 -5.14
N TYR A 277 -14.13 -14.78 -5.29
CA TYR A 277 -13.86 -13.38 -5.63
C TYR A 277 -13.26 -12.60 -4.45
N ILE A 278 -13.73 -12.86 -3.23
CA ILE A 278 -13.14 -12.29 -2.01
C ILE A 278 -11.66 -12.69 -1.89
N THR A 279 -11.37 -13.97 -2.13
CA THR A 279 -10.06 -14.61 -1.95
C THR A 279 -9.22 -14.71 -3.22
N GLU A 280 -9.65 -14.07 -4.32
CA GLU A 280 -8.96 -14.10 -5.61
C GLU A 280 -7.48 -13.71 -5.47
N TYR A 281 -7.23 -12.62 -4.74
CA TYR A 281 -5.89 -12.20 -4.34
C TYR A 281 -5.66 -12.62 -2.88
N SER A 282 -5.02 -13.77 -2.75
CA SER A 282 -4.62 -14.37 -1.47
C SER A 282 -3.11 -14.54 -1.46
N TYR A 283 -2.48 -14.06 -0.41
CA TYR A 283 -1.03 -14.07 -0.26
C TYR A 283 -0.53 -15.49 0.03
N GLY A 284 0.52 -15.94 -0.65
CA GLY A 284 1.18 -17.21 -0.36
C GLY A 284 1.87 -17.21 1.02
N PHE A 285 2.02 -18.38 1.66
CA PHE A 285 2.79 -18.45 2.92
C PHE A 285 4.25 -18.04 2.71
N LEU A 286 4.86 -18.52 1.62
CA LEU A 286 6.23 -18.19 1.22
C LEU A 286 6.37 -16.74 0.75
N GLU A 287 5.31 -16.16 0.18
CA GLU A 287 5.29 -14.74 -0.19
C GLU A 287 5.57 -13.82 1.02
N THR A 288 5.37 -14.27 2.26
CA THR A 288 5.77 -13.52 3.49
C THR A 288 7.20 -13.00 3.43
N PHE A 289 8.10 -13.75 2.78
CA PHE A 289 9.49 -13.34 2.66
C PHE A 289 9.71 -12.20 1.66
N ASN A 290 8.74 -11.89 0.78
CA ASN A 290 8.76 -10.67 -0.04
C ASN A 290 8.80 -9.40 0.81
N LEU A 291 8.29 -9.44 2.06
CA LEU A 291 8.39 -8.30 2.98
C LEU A 291 9.86 -7.95 3.32
N PHE A 292 10.77 -8.92 3.22
CA PHE A 292 12.18 -8.85 3.65
C PHE A 292 13.20 -8.98 2.51
N ILE A 293 12.85 -9.68 1.43
CA ILE A 293 13.68 -9.87 0.23
C ILE A 293 12.79 -9.52 -0.97
N PRO A 294 13.09 -8.45 -1.74
CA PRO A 294 12.11 -7.86 -2.65
C PRO A 294 11.57 -8.85 -3.68
N LYS A 295 12.43 -9.47 -4.50
CA LYS A 295 12.01 -10.43 -5.52
C LYS A 295 12.07 -11.88 -5.03
N PHE A 296 11.72 -12.15 -3.77
CA PHE A 296 11.76 -13.52 -3.22
C PHE A 296 10.89 -14.49 -4.04
N MET A 297 9.69 -14.06 -4.43
CA MET A 297 8.79 -14.80 -5.35
C MET A 297 8.91 -14.33 -6.80
N GLY A 298 10.05 -13.76 -7.19
CA GLY A 298 10.31 -13.30 -8.56
C GLY A 298 9.84 -11.89 -8.91
N GLY A 299 9.33 -11.11 -7.94
CA GLY A 299 8.93 -9.72 -8.16
C GLY A 299 7.48 -9.59 -8.64
N GLY A 300 7.25 -8.84 -9.71
CA GLY A 300 5.98 -8.77 -10.43
C GLY A 300 5.79 -9.92 -11.43
N ASN A 301 4.58 -10.04 -11.98
CA ASN A 301 4.24 -11.03 -13.01
C ASN A 301 5.15 -10.97 -14.22
N THR A 302 5.63 -9.76 -14.54
CA THR A 302 6.59 -9.49 -15.59
C THR A 302 7.74 -8.70 -15.00
N GLU A 303 8.96 -9.08 -15.32
CA GLU A 303 10.18 -8.38 -14.91
C GLU A 303 11.10 -8.16 -16.12
N ASP A 304 11.83 -7.05 -16.09
CA ASP A 304 12.95 -6.85 -17.01
C ASP A 304 14.19 -7.57 -16.48
N VAL A 305 14.50 -8.71 -17.10
CA VAL A 305 15.68 -9.51 -16.79
C VAL A 305 16.90 -9.15 -17.65
N GLY A 306 16.73 -8.25 -18.62
CA GLY A 306 17.80 -7.77 -19.47
C GLY A 306 18.39 -8.83 -20.41
N LYS A 307 19.43 -8.41 -21.14
CA LYS A 307 20.06 -9.17 -22.23
C LYS A 307 20.98 -10.32 -21.78
N ASP A 308 21.43 -10.29 -20.52
CA ASP A 308 22.42 -11.24 -20.01
C ASP A 308 21.76 -12.48 -19.38
N SER A 309 20.42 -12.45 -19.24
CA SER A 309 19.55 -13.47 -18.66
C SER A 309 19.50 -14.76 -19.49
N GLU A 310 19.15 -15.86 -18.82
CA GLU A 310 18.90 -17.13 -19.48
C GLU A 310 17.62 -17.08 -20.33
N THR A 311 16.59 -16.33 -19.89
CA THR A 311 15.35 -16.12 -20.67
C THR A 311 15.62 -15.43 -22.01
N TYR A 312 16.48 -14.39 -22.03
CA TYR A 312 16.89 -13.76 -23.29
C TYR A 312 17.59 -14.76 -24.21
N LYS A 313 18.54 -15.54 -23.69
CA LYS A 313 19.25 -16.57 -24.46
C LYS A 313 18.29 -17.64 -24.98
N ALA A 314 17.28 -18.01 -24.20
CA ALA A 314 16.26 -18.96 -24.62
C ALA A 314 15.44 -18.43 -25.82
N TYR A 315 15.03 -17.15 -25.81
CA TYR A 315 14.37 -16.54 -26.97
C TYR A 315 15.26 -16.51 -28.22
N ILE A 316 16.54 -16.21 -28.07
CA ILE A 316 17.51 -16.29 -29.19
C ILE A 316 17.60 -17.71 -29.74
N ASN A 317 17.67 -18.72 -28.87
CA ASN A 317 17.74 -20.13 -29.26
C ASN A 317 16.46 -20.61 -29.95
N LEU A 318 15.31 -19.99 -29.66
CA LEU A 318 14.04 -20.21 -30.34
C LEU A 318 13.94 -19.49 -31.71
N GLY A 319 14.95 -18.71 -32.09
CA GLY A 319 15.03 -18.03 -33.39
C GLY A 319 14.52 -16.59 -33.39
N ALA A 320 14.26 -15.98 -32.23
CA ALA A 320 13.90 -14.56 -32.15
C ALA A 320 15.07 -13.67 -32.58
N SER A 321 14.78 -12.51 -33.17
CA SER A 321 15.81 -11.51 -33.43
C SER A 321 16.33 -10.92 -32.10
N PRO A 322 17.55 -10.36 -32.04
CA PRO A 322 18.05 -9.71 -30.81
C PRO A 322 17.14 -8.61 -30.25
N ILE A 323 16.41 -7.90 -31.12
CA ILE A 323 15.48 -6.85 -30.71
C ILE A 323 14.22 -7.47 -30.09
N ASP A 324 13.64 -8.48 -30.74
CA ASP A 324 12.43 -9.15 -30.24
C ASP A 324 12.71 -9.91 -28.95
N ALA A 325 13.87 -10.59 -28.86
CA ALA A 325 14.31 -11.29 -27.65
C ALA A 325 14.51 -10.31 -26.48
N LEU A 326 15.04 -9.12 -26.74
CA LEU A 326 15.21 -8.10 -25.71
C LEU A 326 13.86 -7.54 -25.24
N ASP A 327 12.91 -7.31 -26.15
CA ASP A 327 11.58 -6.84 -25.80
C ASP A 327 10.78 -7.90 -25.01
N ALA A 328 10.92 -9.17 -25.39
CA ALA A 328 10.34 -10.29 -24.66
C ALA A 328 10.98 -10.47 -23.27
N ALA A 329 12.30 -10.31 -23.15
CA ALA A 329 13.01 -10.38 -21.87
C ALA A 329 12.65 -9.23 -20.90
N LYS A 330 12.13 -8.10 -21.40
CA LYS A 330 11.58 -7.03 -20.54
C LYS A 330 10.28 -7.42 -19.84
N ASN A 331 9.60 -8.45 -20.36
CA ASN A 331 8.30 -8.92 -19.91
C ASN A 331 8.39 -10.38 -19.44
N ALA A 332 9.54 -10.79 -18.92
CA ALA A 332 9.79 -12.19 -18.58
C ALA A 332 8.91 -12.63 -17.39
N PRO A 333 8.31 -13.83 -17.43
CA PRO A 333 7.33 -14.27 -16.43
C PRO A 333 8.02 -14.71 -15.13
N MET A 334 8.47 -13.77 -14.30
CA MET A 334 9.30 -14.07 -13.14
C MET A 334 8.49 -14.43 -11.89
N TYR A 335 7.26 -13.93 -11.73
CA TYR A 335 6.44 -14.28 -10.58
C TYR A 335 6.03 -15.76 -10.55
N TRP A 336 6.27 -16.41 -9.42
CA TRP A 336 5.95 -17.83 -9.21
C TRP A 336 5.12 -18.10 -7.94
N GLY A 337 4.42 -17.08 -7.41
CA GLY A 337 3.52 -17.21 -6.26
C GLY A 337 2.08 -17.58 -6.60
N ASP A 338 1.21 -17.54 -5.60
CA ASP A 338 -0.19 -18.04 -5.66
C ASP A 338 -1.20 -17.01 -6.17
N GLN A 339 -0.76 -15.76 -6.34
CA GLN A 339 -1.61 -14.66 -6.76
C GLN A 339 -1.75 -14.61 -8.30
N PRO A 340 -2.93 -14.23 -8.82
CA PRO A 340 -3.17 -14.22 -10.26
C PRO A 340 -2.40 -13.12 -11.00
N ILE A 341 -2.31 -11.94 -10.38
CA ILE A 341 -1.60 -10.75 -10.88
C ILE A 341 -0.97 -10.01 -9.70
N VAL A 342 0.31 -9.69 -9.83
CA VAL A 342 1.17 -8.95 -8.92
C VAL A 342 1.99 -8.00 -9.79
N GLU A 343 1.77 -6.70 -9.60
CA GLU A 343 2.52 -5.67 -10.33
C GLU A 343 3.97 -5.60 -9.83
N ALA A 344 4.16 -5.81 -8.52
CA ALA A 344 5.45 -5.69 -7.87
C ALA A 344 5.36 -6.24 -6.42
N PRO A 345 6.50 -6.55 -5.78
CA PRO A 345 6.51 -7.20 -4.48
C PRO A 345 6.06 -6.27 -3.35
N ALA A 346 5.43 -6.86 -2.34
CA ALA A 346 5.04 -6.18 -1.10
C ALA A 346 6.26 -5.93 -0.18
N TYR A 347 7.30 -5.27 -0.68
CA TYR A 347 8.56 -5.08 0.03
C TYR A 347 8.48 -3.94 1.06
N VAL A 348 8.88 -4.22 2.31
CA VAL A 348 8.87 -3.25 3.43
C VAL A 348 10.27 -2.71 3.73
N GLY A 349 11.32 -3.36 3.23
CA GLY A 349 12.72 -3.00 3.48
C GLY A 349 13.43 -3.97 4.40
N ALA A 350 14.57 -4.50 3.95
CA ALA A 350 15.44 -5.37 4.73
C ALA A 350 15.96 -4.69 6.00
N VAL A 351 16.31 -3.41 5.88
CA VAL A 351 16.76 -2.58 7.01
C VAL A 351 15.66 -2.46 8.05
N ILE A 352 14.43 -2.23 7.61
CA ILE A 352 13.28 -2.01 8.49
C ILE A 352 12.80 -3.31 9.14
N ILE A 353 12.78 -4.42 8.41
CA ILE A 353 12.49 -5.74 8.98
C ILE A 353 13.54 -6.13 10.03
N PHE A 354 14.83 -5.87 9.78
CA PHE A 354 15.87 -6.06 10.79
C PHE A 354 15.61 -5.25 12.07
N LEU A 355 15.28 -3.96 11.92
CA LEU A 355 14.93 -3.10 13.05
C LEU A 355 13.65 -3.56 13.75
N PHE A 356 12.66 -4.06 13.02
CA PHE A 356 11.44 -4.63 13.57
C PHE A 356 11.73 -5.85 14.45
N VAL A 357 12.54 -6.80 13.96
CA VAL A 357 12.98 -7.98 14.73
C VAL A 357 13.76 -7.55 15.97
N LEU A 358 14.62 -6.52 15.88
CA LEU A 358 15.27 -5.92 17.04
C LEU A 358 14.25 -5.33 18.04
N GLY A 359 13.22 -4.67 17.53
CA GLY A 359 12.10 -4.14 18.30
C GLY A 359 11.35 -5.21 19.08
N LEU A 360 11.21 -6.42 18.54
CA LEU A 360 10.58 -7.55 19.24
C LEU A 360 11.28 -7.88 20.56
N PHE A 361 12.61 -7.70 20.64
CA PHE A 361 13.39 -7.97 21.86
C PHE A 361 13.52 -6.76 22.79
N LEU A 362 13.63 -5.55 22.23
CA LEU A 362 13.85 -4.33 23.01
C LEU A 362 12.57 -3.71 23.58
N ILE A 363 11.45 -3.85 22.88
CA ILE A 363 10.22 -3.15 23.24
C ILE A 363 9.33 -4.06 24.08
N LYS A 364 8.74 -3.51 25.14
CA LYS A 364 7.88 -4.23 26.08
C LYS A 364 6.56 -3.48 26.29
N GLY A 365 5.57 -4.22 26.79
CA GLY A 365 4.26 -3.66 27.17
C GLY A 365 3.38 -3.34 25.97
N ARG A 366 2.39 -2.47 26.19
CA ARG A 366 1.32 -2.19 25.23
C ARG A 366 1.80 -1.83 23.82
N LEU A 367 2.86 -1.01 23.70
CA LEU A 367 3.39 -0.55 22.41
C LEU A 367 3.80 -1.72 21.51
N LYS A 368 4.50 -2.72 22.05
CA LYS A 368 4.87 -3.92 21.29
C LYS A 368 3.62 -4.68 20.86
N TRP A 369 2.68 -4.90 21.77
CA TRP A 369 1.60 -5.85 21.52
C TRP A 369 0.57 -5.39 20.50
N TRP A 370 0.28 -4.09 20.40
CA TRP A 370 -0.64 -3.65 19.34
C TRP A 370 0.03 -3.63 17.96
N LEU A 371 1.32 -3.31 17.88
CA LEU A 371 2.08 -3.33 16.64
C LEU A 371 2.29 -4.77 16.14
N VAL A 372 2.75 -5.67 17.02
CA VAL A 372 2.94 -7.08 16.68
C VAL A 372 1.60 -7.75 16.41
N GLY A 373 0.58 -7.48 17.23
CA GLY A 373 -0.77 -8.01 17.00
C GLY A 373 -1.35 -7.54 15.66
N GLY A 374 -1.16 -6.27 15.31
CA GLY A 374 -1.56 -5.71 14.02
C GLY A 374 -0.84 -6.37 12.84
N SER A 375 0.49 -6.47 12.90
CA SER A 375 1.29 -7.16 11.88
C SER A 375 0.90 -8.63 11.71
N VAL A 376 0.70 -9.37 12.82
CA VAL A 376 0.33 -10.79 12.78
C VAL A 376 -1.09 -10.96 12.24
N LEU A 377 -2.07 -10.19 12.71
CA LEU A 377 -3.44 -10.26 12.19
C LEU A 377 -3.46 -9.96 10.68
N SER A 378 -2.77 -8.90 10.28
CA SER A 378 -2.65 -8.51 8.88
C SER A 378 -2.07 -9.63 8.04
N LEU A 379 -1.00 -10.28 8.49
CA LEU A 379 -0.38 -11.37 7.75
C LEU A 379 -1.32 -12.58 7.64
N LEU A 380 -1.93 -12.99 8.76
CA LEU A 380 -2.84 -14.15 8.78
C LEU A 380 -4.07 -13.95 7.88
N LEU A 381 -4.67 -12.75 7.87
CA LEU A 381 -5.80 -12.44 7.00
C LEU A 381 -5.40 -12.26 5.54
N SER A 382 -4.16 -11.81 5.27
CA SER A 382 -3.67 -11.67 3.90
C SER A 382 -3.56 -13.00 3.16
N TYR A 383 -3.38 -14.11 3.88
CA TYR A 383 -3.28 -15.45 3.29
C TYR A 383 -4.57 -15.93 2.63
N GLY A 384 -5.73 -15.37 2.96
CA GLY A 384 -6.99 -15.66 2.27
C GLY A 384 -7.28 -17.16 2.13
N LYS A 385 -7.45 -17.64 0.90
CA LYS A 385 -7.74 -19.06 0.61
C LYS A 385 -6.62 -20.01 1.08
N ASN A 386 -5.37 -19.54 1.16
CA ASN A 386 -4.23 -20.31 1.67
C ASN A 386 -4.34 -20.56 3.18
N PHE A 387 -5.13 -19.76 3.90
CA PHE A 387 -5.51 -20.01 5.30
C PHE A 387 -7.05 -20.02 5.48
N GLY A 388 -7.70 -20.94 4.76
CA GLY A 388 -9.17 -21.02 4.66
C GLY A 388 -9.92 -21.01 5.99
N ILE A 389 -9.42 -21.68 7.03
CA ILE A 389 -10.11 -21.73 8.35
C ILE A 389 -10.37 -20.33 8.93
N LEU A 390 -9.35 -19.46 8.90
CA LEU A 390 -9.49 -18.10 9.42
C LEU A 390 -10.36 -17.25 8.48
N THR A 391 -10.13 -17.39 7.18
CA THR A 391 -10.83 -16.62 6.16
C THR A 391 -12.32 -16.91 6.16
N ASP A 392 -12.71 -18.17 6.30
CA ASP A 392 -14.10 -18.62 6.34
C ASP A 392 -14.80 -18.08 7.58
N PHE A 393 -14.14 -18.14 8.74
CA PHE A 393 -14.66 -17.51 9.95
C PHE A 393 -14.91 -16.00 9.77
N PHE A 394 -14.00 -15.29 9.10
CA PHE A 394 -14.16 -13.86 8.84
C PHE A 394 -15.29 -13.58 7.85
N ILE A 395 -15.40 -14.34 6.76
CA ILE A 395 -16.45 -14.19 5.76
C ILE A 395 -17.84 -14.46 6.37
N GLU A 396 -17.96 -15.47 7.20
CA GLU A 396 -19.25 -15.92 7.75
C GLU A 396 -19.71 -15.09 8.95
N TYR A 397 -18.80 -14.74 9.87
CA TYR A 397 -19.17 -14.20 11.17
C TYR A 397 -18.74 -12.76 11.42
N VAL A 398 -17.73 -12.24 10.73
CA VAL A 398 -17.22 -10.89 10.99
C VAL A 398 -17.98 -9.88 10.12
N PRO A 399 -18.66 -8.88 10.73
CA PRO A 399 -19.47 -7.94 9.99
C PRO A 399 -18.71 -7.24 8.87
N LEU A 400 -19.39 -7.08 7.74
CA LEU A 400 -18.93 -6.38 6.53
C LEU A 400 -17.73 -7.02 5.82
N TYR A 401 -17.11 -8.08 6.35
CA TYR A 401 -15.92 -8.67 5.73
C TYR A 401 -16.20 -9.21 4.33
N ASN A 402 -17.35 -9.88 4.15
CA ASN A 402 -17.82 -10.41 2.87
C ASN A 402 -18.23 -9.33 1.84
N LYS A 403 -18.04 -8.05 2.17
CA LYS A 403 -18.27 -6.94 1.24
C LYS A 403 -17.01 -6.57 0.49
N PHE A 404 -15.83 -7.05 0.87
CA PHE A 404 -14.54 -6.63 0.31
C PHE A 404 -13.87 -7.75 -0.50
N ARG A 405 -13.00 -7.40 -1.46
CA ARG A 405 -12.23 -8.36 -2.27
C ARG A 405 -10.73 -8.14 -2.10
N ALA A 406 -9.92 -9.09 -2.55
CA ALA A 406 -8.47 -8.99 -2.52
C ALA A 406 -7.93 -8.81 -1.08
N VAL A 407 -8.12 -9.86 -0.29
CA VAL A 407 -7.76 -9.90 1.15
C VAL A 407 -6.28 -9.66 1.40
N SER A 408 -5.38 -9.94 0.44
CA SER A 408 -3.95 -9.62 0.55
C SER A 408 -3.68 -8.14 0.85
N SER A 409 -4.56 -7.24 0.40
CA SER A 409 -4.41 -5.80 0.59
C SER A 409 -4.44 -5.31 2.05
N ILE A 410 -4.83 -6.16 3.01
CA ILE A 410 -4.73 -5.83 4.44
C ILE A 410 -3.28 -5.58 4.89
N GLN A 411 -2.28 -6.05 4.12
CA GLN A 411 -0.85 -5.84 4.38
C GLN A 411 -0.44 -4.39 4.59
N VAL A 412 -1.23 -3.40 4.16
CA VAL A 412 -1.06 -1.98 4.53
C VAL A 412 -0.97 -1.76 6.03
N VAL A 413 -1.67 -2.57 6.83
CA VAL A 413 -1.62 -2.52 8.29
C VAL A 413 -0.25 -2.99 8.79
N LEU A 414 0.30 -4.03 8.18
CA LEU A 414 1.65 -4.52 8.47
C LEU A 414 2.70 -3.47 8.07
N GLU A 415 2.59 -2.88 6.87
CA GLU A 415 3.46 -1.80 6.38
C GLU A 415 3.40 -0.55 7.27
N LEU A 416 2.30 -0.32 7.95
CA LEU A 416 2.20 0.73 8.97
C LEU A 416 2.88 0.31 10.29
N CYS A 417 2.62 -0.91 10.77
CA CYS A 417 3.09 -1.36 12.09
C CYS A 417 4.60 -1.62 12.14
N VAL A 418 5.15 -2.22 11.09
CA VAL A 418 6.54 -2.69 11.05
C VAL A 418 7.53 -1.52 11.18
N PRO A 419 7.43 -0.43 10.38
CA PRO A 419 8.31 0.73 10.54
C PRO A 419 8.16 1.42 11.90
N ILE A 420 6.95 1.47 12.49
CA ILE A 420 6.78 2.08 13.83
C ILE A 420 7.61 1.32 14.86
N LEU A 421 7.50 -0.01 14.90
CA LEU A 421 8.25 -0.83 15.86
C LEU A 421 9.75 -0.76 15.59
N GLY A 422 10.17 -0.76 14.31
CA GLY A 422 11.58 -0.66 13.92
C GLY A 422 12.23 0.64 14.36
N ILE A 423 11.57 1.78 14.13
CA ILE A 423 12.09 3.09 14.57
C ILE A 423 12.07 3.22 16.10
N PHE A 424 11.07 2.63 16.76
CA PHE A 424 11.09 2.54 18.21
C PHE A 424 12.25 1.70 18.75
N ALA A 425 12.70 0.68 18.00
CA ALA A 425 13.87 -0.11 18.36
C ALA A 425 15.13 0.78 18.37
N LEU A 426 15.33 1.62 17.35
CA LEU A 426 16.41 2.61 17.32
C LEU A 426 16.33 3.59 18.49
N ASN A 427 15.13 4.11 18.78
CA ASN A 427 14.92 4.98 19.94
C ASN A 427 15.36 4.28 21.25
N ARG A 428 15.05 2.99 21.41
CA ARG A 428 15.49 2.16 22.56
C ARG A 428 16.98 1.86 22.57
N VAL A 429 17.63 1.81 21.41
CA VAL A 429 19.08 1.70 21.31
C VAL A 429 19.75 2.97 21.84
N PHE A 430 19.22 4.15 21.54
CA PHE A 430 19.82 5.43 21.93
C PHE A 430 19.65 5.79 23.40
N ASN A 431 18.53 5.42 24.03
CA ASN A 431 18.27 5.76 25.42
C ASN A 431 18.89 4.78 26.44
N ASP A 432 19.09 5.24 27.67
CA ASP A 432 19.67 4.43 28.75
C ASP A 432 18.66 3.60 29.54
N PHE A 433 17.40 3.51 29.07
CA PHE A 433 16.36 2.71 29.74
C PHE A 433 16.67 1.21 29.73
N ILE A 434 17.53 0.75 28.82
CA ILE A 434 17.90 -0.65 28.65
C ILE A 434 19.42 -0.77 28.81
N LYS A 435 19.88 -1.70 29.66
CA LYS A 435 21.30 -1.99 29.83
C LYS A 435 21.93 -2.42 28.49
N THR A 436 23.17 -1.98 28.23
CA THR A 436 23.90 -2.29 27.00
C THR A 436 24.02 -3.79 26.72
N GLU A 437 24.15 -4.62 27.75
CA GLU A 437 24.17 -6.09 27.64
C GLU A 437 22.89 -6.65 27.00
N ILE A 438 21.72 -6.12 27.40
CA ILE A 438 20.43 -6.52 26.83
C ILE A 438 20.35 -6.06 25.37
N LYS A 439 20.84 -4.85 25.07
CA LYS A 439 20.89 -4.34 23.68
C LYS A 439 21.77 -5.21 22.79
N LEU A 440 22.95 -5.60 23.27
CA LEU A 440 23.87 -6.50 22.54
C LEU A 440 23.28 -7.90 22.35
N LYS A 441 22.59 -8.44 23.37
CA LYS A 441 21.90 -9.73 23.26
C LYS A 441 20.77 -9.68 22.24
N ALA A 442 19.95 -8.63 22.28
CA ALA A 442 18.90 -8.39 21.30
C ALA A 442 19.48 -8.28 19.88
N LEU A 443 20.55 -7.48 19.70
CA LEU A 443 21.25 -7.35 18.42
C LEU A 443 21.74 -8.70 17.89
N LYS A 444 22.38 -9.51 18.74
CA LYS A 444 22.85 -10.86 18.37
C LYS A 444 21.70 -11.73 17.86
N TYR A 445 20.56 -11.74 18.55
CA TYR A 445 19.41 -12.52 18.12
C TYR A 445 18.77 -11.99 16.84
N SER A 446 18.66 -10.67 16.68
CA SER A 446 18.15 -10.07 15.45
C SER A 446 19.01 -10.41 14.24
N VAL A 447 20.34 -10.34 14.38
CA VAL A 447 21.29 -10.75 13.33
C VAL A 447 21.16 -12.23 13.05
N ALA A 448 21.16 -13.08 14.08
CA ALA A 448 21.05 -14.53 13.92
C ALA A 448 19.74 -14.92 13.19
N ILE A 449 18.63 -14.24 13.45
CA ILE A 449 17.36 -14.50 12.78
C ILE A 449 17.41 -13.99 11.33
N THR A 450 17.72 -12.72 11.11
CA THR A 450 17.58 -12.09 9.78
C THR A 450 18.70 -12.48 8.82
N ALA A 451 19.97 -12.35 9.24
CA ALA A 451 21.10 -12.78 8.42
C ALA A 451 21.16 -14.31 8.31
N GLY A 452 20.79 -15.03 9.38
CA GLY A 452 20.71 -16.49 9.34
C GLY A 452 19.66 -16.98 8.35
N LEU A 453 18.48 -16.34 8.29
CA LEU A 453 17.46 -16.64 7.29
C LEU A 453 17.96 -16.40 5.86
N CYS A 454 18.65 -15.27 5.60
CA CYS A 454 19.28 -15.04 4.30
C CYS A 454 20.29 -16.14 3.94
N VAL A 455 21.14 -16.56 4.88
CA VAL A 455 22.12 -17.63 4.64
C VAL A 455 21.43 -18.96 4.35
N VAL A 456 20.35 -19.28 5.07
CA VAL A 456 19.55 -20.49 4.80
C VAL A 456 18.98 -20.46 3.39
N PHE A 457 18.38 -19.35 2.96
CA PHE A 457 17.87 -19.23 1.59
C PHE A 457 18.98 -19.31 0.54
N LEU A 458 20.12 -18.65 0.74
CA LEU A 458 21.23 -18.72 -0.21
C LEU A 458 21.77 -20.13 -0.42
N LEU A 459 21.91 -20.90 0.67
CA LEU A 459 22.48 -22.24 0.65
C LEU A 459 21.47 -23.31 0.23
N PHE A 460 20.20 -23.17 0.62
CA PHE A 460 19.20 -24.22 0.48
C PHE A 460 18.06 -23.87 -0.49
N LYS A 461 18.11 -22.72 -1.19
CA LYS A 461 17.02 -22.30 -2.11
C LYS A 461 16.57 -23.40 -3.08
N SER A 462 17.49 -24.09 -3.72
CA SER A 462 17.18 -25.13 -4.71
C SER A 462 16.64 -26.43 -4.10
N SER A 463 16.75 -26.60 -2.78
CA SER A 463 16.16 -27.73 -2.05
C SER A 463 14.85 -27.35 -1.35
N LEU A 464 14.65 -26.06 -1.09
CA LEU A 464 13.47 -25.52 -0.40
C LEU A 464 12.35 -25.14 -1.37
N PHE A 465 12.69 -24.76 -2.61
CA PHE A 465 11.76 -24.17 -3.56
C PHE A 465 11.94 -24.77 -4.96
N GLU A 466 10.80 -24.95 -5.64
CA GLU A 466 10.72 -25.46 -7.01
C GLU A 466 10.85 -24.35 -8.06
N PHE A 467 10.51 -23.10 -7.68
CA PHE A 467 10.48 -21.94 -8.57
C PHE A 467 9.50 -22.05 -9.74
N GLU A 468 8.48 -22.88 -9.60
CA GLU A 468 7.39 -23.05 -10.56
C GLU A 468 6.18 -22.19 -10.17
N GLY A 469 5.48 -21.65 -11.18
CA GLY A 469 4.37 -20.73 -11.03
C GLY A 469 3.09 -21.18 -11.76
N LEU A 470 1.97 -20.53 -11.43
CA LEU A 470 0.63 -20.90 -11.90
C LEU A 470 0.45 -20.94 -13.44
N ARG A 471 1.31 -20.26 -14.20
CA ARG A 471 1.19 -20.11 -15.66
C ARG A 471 2.27 -20.87 -16.43
N ASP A 472 3.16 -21.56 -15.76
CA ASP A 472 4.34 -22.17 -16.39
C ASP A 472 3.95 -23.22 -17.44
N ASP A 473 2.89 -24.00 -17.19
CA ASP A 473 2.33 -24.94 -18.17
C ASP A 473 1.95 -24.28 -19.51
N GLN A 474 1.45 -23.05 -19.47
CA GLN A 474 1.10 -22.30 -20.69
C GLN A 474 2.36 -21.92 -21.47
N TYR A 475 3.44 -21.53 -20.78
CA TYR A 475 4.72 -21.23 -21.40
C TYR A 475 5.42 -22.49 -21.92
N ILE A 476 5.32 -23.62 -21.22
CA ILE A 476 5.83 -24.92 -21.68
C ILE A 476 5.12 -25.34 -22.98
N GLN A 477 3.80 -25.17 -23.06
CA GLN A 477 3.04 -25.47 -24.28
C GLN A 477 3.41 -24.55 -25.45
N ALA A 478 3.69 -23.27 -25.19
CA ALA A 478 3.99 -22.28 -26.21
C ALA A 478 5.45 -22.33 -26.70
N TYR A 479 6.41 -22.55 -25.80
CA TYR A 479 7.85 -22.36 -26.06
C TYR A 479 8.71 -23.60 -25.71
N GLY A 480 8.14 -24.62 -25.06
CA GLY A 480 8.81 -25.85 -24.68
C GLY A 480 9.50 -25.81 -23.30
N GLN A 481 9.86 -26.98 -22.78
CA GLN A 481 10.48 -27.13 -21.45
C GLN A 481 11.80 -26.36 -21.31
N VAL A 482 12.64 -26.37 -22.36
CA VAL A 482 13.95 -25.69 -22.34
C VAL A 482 13.83 -24.19 -22.09
N PHE A 483 12.76 -23.55 -22.60
CA PHE A 483 12.48 -22.15 -22.29
C PHE A 483 12.12 -21.96 -20.82
N MET A 484 11.27 -22.83 -20.28
CA MET A 484 10.84 -22.75 -18.89
C MET A 484 12.00 -23.01 -17.92
N ASP A 485 12.91 -23.93 -18.23
CA ASP A 485 14.12 -24.18 -17.45
C ASP A 485 14.99 -22.90 -17.37
N ALA A 486 15.09 -22.13 -18.45
CA ALA A 486 15.81 -20.86 -18.48
C ALA A 486 15.14 -19.79 -17.59
N VAL A 487 13.81 -19.69 -17.64
CA VAL A 487 13.05 -18.81 -16.73
C VAL A 487 13.25 -19.21 -15.27
N ILE A 488 13.27 -20.51 -14.96
CA ILE A 488 13.52 -21.01 -13.60
C ILE A 488 14.92 -20.64 -13.11
N GLU A 489 15.94 -20.70 -13.97
CA GLU A 489 17.30 -20.26 -13.61
C GLU A 489 17.34 -18.75 -13.30
N ASP A 490 16.68 -17.91 -14.09
CA ASP A 490 16.59 -16.48 -13.80
C ASP A 490 15.84 -16.21 -12.48
N ARG A 491 14.75 -16.94 -12.19
CA ARG A 491 14.04 -16.85 -10.89
C ARG A 491 14.96 -17.19 -9.71
N LYS A 492 15.82 -18.21 -9.85
CA LYS A 492 16.84 -18.57 -8.83
C LYS A 492 17.90 -17.48 -8.69
N GLU A 493 18.31 -16.86 -9.79
CA GLU A 493 19.26 -15.75 -9.79
C GLU A 493 18.68 -14.53 -9.07
N LEU A 494 17.43 -14.15 -9.37
CA LEU A 494 16.73 -13.05 -8.69
C LEU A 494 16.69 -13.26 -7.18
N LEU A 495 16.27 -14.45 -6.72
CA LEU A 495 16.28 -14.77 -5.28
C LEU A 495 17.69 -14.64 -4.69
N THR A 496 18.71 -15.09 -5.41
CA THR A 496 20.11 -15.03 -4.95
C THR A 496 20.59 -13.59 -4.78
N THR A 497 20.43 -12.78 -5.82
CA THR A 497 20.88 -11.39 -5.86
C THR A 497 20.19 -10.55 -4.78
N ASP A 498 18.88 -10.69 -4.65
CA ASP A 498 18.11 -9.93 -3.67
C ASP A 498 18.35 -10.42 -2.24
N THR A 499 18.58 -11.71 -2.03
CA THR A 499 18.95 -12.22 -0.71
C THR A 499 20.34 -11.74 -0.28
N LEU A 500 21.32 -11.70 -1.20
CA LEU A 500 22.64 -11.13 -0.93
C LEU A 500 22.56 -9.64 -0.59
N ARG A 501 21.76 -8.89 -1.36
CA ARG A 501 21.48 -7.48 -1.10
C ARG A 501 20.90 -7.28 0.30
N SER A 502 19.84 -8.01 0.66
CA SER A 502 19.23 -7.94 2.00
C SER A 502 20.21 -8.34 3.11
N LEU A 503 21.04 -9.37 2.89
CA LEU A 503 22.08 -9.79 3.84
C LEU A 503 23.10 -8.68 4.09
N ILE A 504 23.60 -8.03 3.02
CA ILE A 504 24.55 -6.91 3.14
C ILE A 504 23.92 -5.76 3.94
N LEU A 505 22.67 -5.39 3.64
CA LEU A 505 21.97 -4.32 4.35
C LEU A 505 21.74 -4.64 5.83
N VAL A 506 21.43 -5.89 6.17
CA VAL A 506 21.33 -6.37 7.56
C VAL A 506 22.68 -6.27 8.27
N LEU A 507 23.76 -6.71 7.62
CA LEU A 507 25.11 -6.65 8.20
C LEU A 507 25.57 -5.20 8.42
N LEU A 508 25.32 -4.30 7.47
CA LEU A 508 25.61 -2.86 7.62
C LEU A 508 24.78 -2.22 8.74
N SER A 509 23.49 -2.54 8.80
CA SER A 509 22.58 -2.05 9.85
C SER A 509 23.03 -2.52 11.23
N SER A 510 23.35 -3.80 11.35
CA SER A 510 23.80 -4.40 12.61
C SER A 510 25.18 -3.89 13.03
N GLY A 511 26.11 -3.72 12.09
CA GLY A 511 27.43 -3.12 12.32
C GLY A 511 27.31 -1.68 12.81
N THR A 512 26.40 -0.89 12.24
CA THR A 512 26.12 0.49 12.68
C THR A 512 25.64 0.53 14.12
N ILE A 513 24.66 -0.32 14.49
CA ILE A 513 24.17 -0.42 15.88
C ILE A 513 25.28 -0.91 16.81
N PHE A 514 26.07 -1.92 16.40
CA PHE A 514 27.16 -2.44 17.21
C PHE A 514 28.22 -1.37 17.51
N LEU A 515 28.66 -0.62 16.49
CA LEU A 515 29.63 0.46 16.64
C LEU A 515 29.11 1.58 17.55
N PHE A 516 27.82 1.92 17.44
CA PHE A 516 27.17 2.84 18.37
C PHE A 516 27.18 2.32 19.82
N LEU A 517 26.82 1.06 20.05
CA LEU A 517 26.84 0.45 21.40
C LEU A 517 28.27 0.35 21.97
N LYS A 518 29.29 0.31 21.11
CA LYS A 518 30.72 0.41 21.46
C LYS A 518 31.21 1.85 21.59
N LYS A 519 30.32 2.84 21.55
CA LYS A 519 30.61 4.29 21.64
C LYS A 519 31.55 4.81 20.54
N LYS A 520 31.61 4.12 19.38
CA LYS A 520 32.42 4.53 18.22
C LYS A 520 31.66 5.46 17.26
N LEU A 521 30.33 5.49 17.33
CA LEU A 521 29.48 6.37 16.54
C LEU A 521 28.62 7.24 17.45
N SER A 522 28.38 8.48 17.03
CA SER A 522 27.40 9.36 17.68
C SER A 522 25.98 9.04 17.22
N GLU A 523 24.98 9.42 18.02
CA GLU A 523 23.57 9.24 17.67
C GLU A 523 23.21 9.87 16.32
N THR A 524 23.67 11.11 16.09
CA THR A 524 23.44 11.82 14.82
C THR A 524 24.00 11.05 13.63
N LEU A 525 25.21 10.48 13.76
CA LEU A 525 25.82 9.72 12.68
C LEU A 525 25.05 8.43 12.40
N VAL A 526 24.55 7.74 13.44
CA VAL A 526 23.69 6.56 13.27
C VAL A 526 22.41 6.92 12.52
N VAL A 527 21.77 8.03 12.85
CA VAL A 527 20.57 8.49 12.14
C VAL A 527 20.87 8.75 10.66
N ILE A 528 21.99 9.41 10.35
CA ILE A 528 22.41 9.68 8.95
C ILE A 528 22.67 8.37 8.20
N VAL A 529 23.38 7.42 8.81
CA VAL A 529 23.66 6.12 8.19
C VAL A 529 22.37 5.35 7.94
N PHE A 530 21.44 5.30 8.90
CA PHE A 530 20.15 4.64 8.67
C PHE A 530 19.30 5.36 7.63
N ALA A 531 19.37 6.70 7.53
CA ALA A 531 18.68 7.41 6.45
C ALA A 531 19.21 6.99 5.08
N ALA A 532 20.54 6.91 4.93
CA ALA A 532 21.16 6.43 3.70
C ALA A 532 20.81 4.96 3.40
N LEU A 533 20.87 4.09 4.41
CA LEU A 533 20.54 2.67 4.26
C LEU A 533 19.07 2.47 3.88
N ILE A 534 18.12 3.15 4.55
CA ILE A 534 16.68 3.04 4.26
C ILE A 534 16.35 3.60 2.87
N LEU A 535 16.92 4.76 2.50
CA LEU A 535 16.70 5.33 1.18
C LEU A 535 17.27 4.43 0.09
N PHE A 536 18.51 3.95 0.24
CA PHE A 536 19.07 2.99 -0.71
C PHE A 536 18.23 1.72 -0.77
N ASP A 537 17.80 1.19 0.39
CA ASP A 537 17.04 -0.05 0.49
C ASP A 537 15.68 0.04 -0.23
N LEU A 538 14.94 1.12 -0.04
CA LEU A 538 13.60 1.23 -0.57
C LEU A 538 13.58 1.85 -1.96
N VAL A 539 14.20 3.02 -2.13
CA VAL A 539 14.15 3.78 -3.40
C VAL A 539 14.79 3.00 -4.54
N SER A 540 15.81 2.17 -4.29
CA SER A 540 16.41 1.35 -5.36
C SER A 540 15.45 0.30 -5.92
N VAL A 541 14.54 -0.21 -5.07
CA VAL A 541 13.52 -1.19 -5.46
C VAL A 541 12.35 -0.45 -6.10
N ASP A 542 11.89 0.62 -5.46
CA ASP A 542 10.75 1.41 -5.97
C ASP A 542 11.00 1.93 -7.39
N ARG A 543 12.23 2.37 -7.70
CA ARG A 543 12.62 2.84 -9.03
C ARG A 543 12.68 1.77 -10.12
N GLN A 544 12.60 0.48 -9.77
CA GLN A 544 12.45 -0.58 -10.77
C GLN A 544 11.01 -0.68 -11.27
N TYR A 545 10.03 -0.24 -10.47
CA TYR A 545 8.60 -0.38 -10.78
C TYR A 545 7.91 0.95 -11.07
N VAL A 546 8.34 2.04 -10.43
CA VAL A 546 7.80 3.39 -10.66
C VAL A 546 8.95 4.37 -10.83
N ASN A 547 9.22 4.72 -12.08
CA ASN A 547 10.34 5.55 -12.49
C ASN A 547 9.89 6.71 -13.39
N ASN A 548 10.85 7.35 -14.07
CA ASN A 548 10.56 8.55 -14.86
C ASN A 548 9.93 8.24 -16.22
N ASP A 549 10.01 7.00 -16.70
CA ASP A 549 9.49 6.56 -18.00
C ASP A 549 7.96 6.35 -17.95
N ASP A 550 7.40 6.17 -16.75
CA ASP A 550 5.95 6.13 -16.51
C ASP A 550 5.27 7.49 -16.72
N PHE A 551 6.06 8.56 -16.85
CA PHE A 551 5.57 9.92 -16.99
C PHE A 551 5.53 10.37 -18.45
N VAL A 552 4.32 10.62 -18.92
CA VAL A 552 4.04 11.11 -20.27
C VAL A 552 3.57 12.57 -20.25
N SER A 553 3.34 13.14 -21.43
CA SER A 553 2.82 14.52 -21.52
C SER A 553 1.45 14.64 -20.83
N ALA A 554 1.21 15.75 -20.13
CA ALA A 554 -0.09 15.98 -19.49
C ALA A 554 -1.26 15.93 -20.49
N LEU A 555 -1.04 16.33 -21.74
CA LEU A 555 -2.05 16.25 -22.81
C LEU A 555 -2.49 14.80 -23.06
N GLN A 556 -1.54 13.86 -23.10
CA GLN A 556 -1.85 12.44 -23.31
C GLN A 556 -2.62 11.83 -22.13
N VAL A 557 -2.37 12.29 -20.90
CA VAL A 557 -3.11 11.83 -19.71
C VAL A 557 -4.48 12.47 -19.60
N ASP A 558 -4.59 13.78 -19.84
CA ASP A 558 -5.84 14.54 -19.66
C ASP A 558 -6.82 14.35 -20.83
N LYS A 559 -6.30 14.01 -22.02
CA LYS A 559 -7.09 13.71 -23.23
C LYS A 559 -6.62 12.40 -23.86
N PRO A 560 -6.82 11.27 -23.18
CA PRO A 560 -6.30 9.98 -23.63
C PRO A 560 -7.02 9.45 -24.87
N TYR A 561 -8.27 9.87 -25.08
CA TYR A 561 -9.10 9.48 -26.22
C TYR A 561 -9.01 10.53 -27.34
N GLN A 562 -8.76 10.06 -28.57
CA GLN A 562 -8.81 10.88 -29.78
C GLN A 562 -9.94 10.36 -30.68
N PRO A 563 -10.83 11.23 -31.18
CA PRO A 563 -11.97 10.79 -31.96
C PRO A 563 -11.54 10.17 -33.29
N THR A 564 -11.93 8.92 -33.49
CA THR A 564 -11.81 8.19 -34.76
C THR A 564 -12.76 8.75 -35.82
N MET A 565 -12.66 8.25 -37.05
CA MET A 565 -13.65 8.59 -38.09
C MET A 565 -15.04 8.03 -37.76
N ALA A 566 -15.12 6.87 -37.11
CA ALA A 566 -16.38 6.29 -36.65
C ALA A 566 -17.03 7.19 -35.57
N ASP A 567 -16.25 7.65 -34.60
CA ASP A 567 -16.73 8.57 -33.55
C ASP A 567 -17.33 9.85 -34.14
N LYS A 568 -16.68 10.42 -35.16
CA LYS A 568 -17.17 11.63 -35.83
C LYS A 568 -18.49 11.41 -36.55
N GLU A 569 -18.74 10.21 -37.09
CA GLU A 569 -20.01 9.89 -37.73
C GLU A 569 -21.10 9.66 -36.68
N ILE A 570 -20.78 8.91 -35.63
CA ILE A 570 -21.65 8.63 -34.47
C ILE A 570 -22.12 9.93 -33.83
N LEU A 571 -21.23 10.90 -33.62
CA LEU A 571 -21.55 12.18 -33.00
C LEU A 571 -22.50 13.07 -33.82
N LYS A 572 -22.78 12.73 -35.09
CA LYS A 572 -23.81 13.43 -35.88
C LYS A 572 -25.22 13.03 -35.47
N ASP A 573 -25.41 11.80 -35.00
CA ASP A 573 -26.69 11.33 -34.51
C ASP A 573 -26.90 11.80 -33.06
N GLN A 574 -27.96 12.58 -32.83
CA GLN A 574 -28.33 13.10 -31.51
C GLN A 574 -29.27 12.16 -30.74
N GLY A 575 -29.62 11.01 -31.32
CA GLY A 575 -30.42 9.98 -30.69
C GLY A 575 -29.71 9.28 -29.54
N HIS A 576 -30.46 8.44 -28.82
CA HIS A 576 -29.90 7.60 -27.77
C HIS A 576 -29.66 6.18 -28.28
N PHE A 577 -28.40 5.82 -28.46
CA PHE A 577 -28.00 4.51 -28.97
C PHE A 577 -26.68 4.07 -28.35
N ARG A 578 -26.35 2.79 -28.55
CA ARG A 578 -25.05 2.21 -28.18
C ARG A 578 -24.38 1.68 -29.41
N VAL A 579 -23.08 1.89 -29.50
CA VAL A 579 -22.26 1.40 -30.60
C VAL A 579 -21.30 0.35 -30.06
N LEU A 580 -21.33 -0.82 -30.68
CA LEU A 580 -20.32 -1.85 -30.47
C LEU A 580 -19.27 -1.68 -31.56
N ASP A 581 -18.06 -1.28 -31.19
CA ASP A 581 -16.95 -1.20 -32.13
C ASP A 581 -16.39 -2.61 -32.40
N MET A 582 -16.63 -3.11 -33.61
CA MET A 582 -16.12 -4.40 -34.10
C MET A 582 -14.82 -4.26 -34.91
N SER A 583 -14.28 -3.05 -35.01
CA SER A 583 -13.03 -2.79 -35.72
C SER A 583 -11.84 -3.36 -34.95
N THR A 584 -10.76 -3.66 -35.67
CA THR A 584 -9.49 -4.10 -35.05
C THR A 584 -8.90 -3.03 -34.14
N GLU A 585 -9.22 -1.74 -34.37
CA GLU A 585 -8.79 -0.64 -33.49
C GLU A 585 -9.57 -0.63 -32.18
N GLY A 586 -10.91 -0.68 -32.22
CA GLY A 586 -11.76 -0.72 -31.02
C GLY A 586 -11.62 -1.99 -30.19
N GLN A 587 -11.13 -3.08 -30.79
CA GLN A 587 -10.77 -4.31 -30.05
C GLN A 587 -9.38 -4.25 -29.41
N ARG A 588 -8.49 -3.36 -29.85
CA ARG A 588 -7.11 -3.25 -29.37
C ARG A 588 -6.85 -2.02 -28.50
N LYS A 589 -7.69 -0.99 -28.60
CA LYS A 589 -7.60 0.25 -27.83
C LYS A 589 -8.97 0.57 -27.23
N PRO A 590 -9.00 1.02 -25.97
CA PRO A 590 -10.24 1.40 -25.29
C PRO A 590 -10.87 2.68 -25.85
#